data_AF-A0A0P7AY67-F1
#
_entry.id   AF-A0A0P7AY67-F1
#
_cell.length_a   1.000
_cell.length_b   1.000
_cell.length_c   1.000
_cell.angle_alpha   90.00
_cell.angle_beta   90.00
_cell.angle_gamma   90.00
#
_symmetry.space_group_name_H-M   'P 1'
#
loop_
_entity.id
_entity.type
_entity.pdbx_description
1 polymer ?
#
loop_
_entity_poly.entity_id
_entity_poly.type
_entity_poly.pdbx_seq_one_letter_code
_entity_poly.pdbx_strand_id
1 'polypeptide(L)'
;MNGQEEPIFKDSAAVLKDVSLRNWEDEFRGQLQKEFLLANVPLAFKEKESLSHVHEVVVEKIYQLLMEDFDTYLNLLYVIDVREMDLKAVDGPDIVTAAKQVGFLILQRTYQKLWYKKRYA
;
A
#
# COMPACT_ATOMS: atom_id res chain seq x y z
N MET A 1 -7.24 -11.98 25.73
CA MET A 1 -6.62 -11.51 24.48
C MET A 1 -7.24 -12.29 23.33
N ASN A 2 -8.19 -11.72 22.59
CA ASN A 2 -8.81 -12.46 21.48
C ASN A 2 -7.78 -12.63 20.36
N GLY A 3 -7.28 -13.85 20.19
CA GLY A 3 -6.28 -14.28 19.23
C GLY A 3 -6.78 -14.29 17.78
N GLN A 4 -7.23 -13.15 17.27
CA GLN A 4 -7.39 -12.99 15.83
C GLN A 4 -6.00 -12.87 15.20
N GLU A 5 -5.71 -13.77 14.26
CA GLU A 5 -4.50 -13.75 13.45
C GLU A 5 -4.45 -12.49 12.57
N GLU A 6 -3.24 -12.12 12.14
CA GLU A 6 -3.02 -11.03 11.20
C GLU A 6 -3.77 -11.34 9.89
N PRO A 7 -4.64 -10.43 9.41
CA PRO A 7 -5.33 -10.63 8.15
C PRO A 7 -4.35 -10.68 6.96
N ILE A 8 -4.43 -11.75 6.18
CA ILE A 8 -3.74 -11.87 4.89
C ILE A 8 -4.79 -11.75 3.79
N PHE A 9 -4.58 -10.81 2.87
CA PHE A 9 -5.54 -10.52 1.81
C PHE A 9 -5.11 -11.15 0.49
N LYS A 10 -6.07 -11.31 -0.43
CA LYS A 10 -5.83 -11.86 -1.77
C LYS A 10 -5.63 -10.77 -2.82
N ASP A 11 -6.15 -9.57 -2.59
CA ASP A 11 -6.12 -8.45 -3.51
C ASP A 11 -6.36 -7.12 -2.77
N SER A 12 -6.16 -6.01 -3.49
CA SER A 12 -6.40 -4.65 -2.98
C SER A 12 -7.84 -4.45 -2.52
N ALA A 13 -8.83 -5.00 -3.22
CA ALA A 13 -10.24 -4.77 -2.89
C ALA A 13 -10.59 -5.34 -1.50
N ALA A 14 -10.03 -6.50 -1.16
CA ALA A 14 -10.17 -7.11 0.16
C ALA A 14 -9.53 -6.26 1.26
N VAL A 15 -8.35 -5.68 1.02
CA VAL A 15 -7.71 -4.73 1.96
C VAL A 15 -8.62 -3.52 2.20
N LEU A 16 -9.06 -2.86 1.12
CA LEU A 16 -9.87 -1.64 1.23
C LEU A 16 -11.23 -1.90 1.91
N LYS A 17 -11.85 -3.05 1.62
CA LYS A 17 -13.09 -3.47 2.28
C LYS A 17 -12.88 -3.59 3.79
N ASP A 18 -11.79 -4.22 4.22
CA ASP A 18 -11.53 -4.42 5.64
C ASP A 18 -11.14 -3.12 6.35
N VAL A 19 -10.39 -2.23 5.69
CA VAL A 19 -10.14 -0.85 6.17
C VAL A 19 -11.46 -0.14 6.45
N SER A 20 -12.42 -0.23 5.51
CA SER A 20 -13.72 0.43 5.68
C SER A 20 -14.58 -0.21 6.77
N LEU A 21 -14.61 -1.55 6.84
CA LEU A 21 -15.33 -2.26 7.92
C LEU A 21 -14.83 -1.88 9.32
N ARG A 22 -13.56 -1.47 9.44
CA ARG A 22 -12.93 -1.08 10.70
C ARG A 22 -12.97 0.41 10.98
N ASN A 23 -13.46 1.23 10.04
CA ASN A 23 -13.40 2.69 10.07
C ASN A 23 -11.96 3.22 10.22
N TRP A 24 -11.01 2.68 9.43
CA TRP A 24 -9.58 3.05 9.47
C TRP A 24 -9.15 3.92 8.28
N GLU A 25 -10.09 4.52 7.55
CA GLU A 25 -9.81 5.22 6.29
C GLU A 25 -8.83 6.39 6.47
N ASP A 26 -8.99 7.19 7.53
CA ASP A 26 -8.13 8.34 7.81
C ASP A 26 -6.72 7.90 8.20
N GLU A 27 -6.59 6.92 9.09
CA GLU A 27 -5.28 6.41 9.49
C GLU A 27 -4.56 5.70 8.33
N PHE A 28 -5.31 5.00 7.47
CA PHE A 28 -4.77 4.32 6.30
C PHE A 28 -4.23 5.31 5.28
N ARG A 29 -5.00 6.36 4.94
CA ARG A 29 -4.54 7.46 4.10
C ARG A 29 -3.32 8.15 4.69
N GLY A 30 -3.37 8.51 5.97
CA GLY A 30 -2.26 9.18 6.66
C GLY A 30 -0.98 8.34 6.70
N GLN A 31 -1.11 7.03 6.92
CA GLN A 31 0.04 6.12 6.92
C GLN A 31 0.66 6.02 5.52
N LEU A 32 -0.15 5.87 4.46
CA LEU A 32 0.33 5.88 3.08
C LEU A 32 1.07 7.19 2.75
N GLN A 33 0.46 8.35 3.00
CA GLN A 33 1.09 9.64 2.72
C GLN A 33 2.43 9.80 3.45
N LYS A 34 2.49 9.37 4.71
CA LYS A 34 3.72 9.41 5.50
C LYS A 34 4.81 8.54 4.88
N GLU A 35 4.50 7.30 4.51
CA GLU A 35 5.47 6.36 3.94
C GLU A 35 5.97 6.83 2.57
N PHE A 36 5.07 7.30 1.72
CA PHE A 36 5.40 7.86 0.42
C PHE A 36 6.27 9.13 0.55
N LEU A 37 5.96 10.02 1.50
CA LEU A 37 6.78 11.20 1.78
C LEU A 37 8.18 10.83 2.28
N LEU A 38 8.30 9.81 3.14
CA LEU A 38 9.61 9.31 3.62
C LEU A 38 10.48 8.76 2.47
N ALA A 39 9.85 8.26 1.40
CA ALA A 39 10.52 7.83 0.18
C ALA A 39 10.82 8.97 -0.81
N ASN A 40 10.53 10.23 -0.44
CA ASN A 40 10.59 11.41 -1.31
C ASN A 40 9.61 11.36 -2.50
N VAL A 41 8.48 10.67 -2.33
CA VAL A 41 7.41 10.55 -3.32
C VAL A 41 6.12 11.13 -2.73
N PRO A 42 5.96 12.45 -2.61
CA PRO A 42 4.81 13.02 -1.94
C PRO A 42 3.48 12.57 -2.59
N LEU A 43 2.60 11.99 -1.78
CA LEU A 43 1.20 11.74 -2.12
C LEU A 43 0.29 12.66 -1.30
N ALA A 44 -0.70 13.24 -1.96
CA ALA A 44 -1.71 14.06 -1.33
C ALA A 44 -3.08 13.47 -1.65
N PHE A 45 -3.81 13.09 -0.60
CA PHE A 45 -5.20 12.67 -0.71
C PHE A 45 -6.12 13.81 -0.28
N LYS A 46 -7.27 13.94 -0.93
CA LYS A 46 -8.30 14.87 -0.47
C LYS A 46 -8.96 14.33 0.79
N GLU A 47 -9.47 15.25 1.61
CA GLU A 47 -10.27 14.85 2.78
C GLU A 47 -11.48 14.03 2.32
N LYS A 48 -11.70 12.86 2.96
CA LYS A 48 -12.78 11.91 2.63
C LYS A 48 -12.73 11.33 1.21
N GLU A 49 -11.58 11.36 0.55
CA GLU A 49 -11.37 10.73 -0.75
C GLU A 49 -11.63 9.21 -0.70
N SER A 50 -12.32 8.65 -1.69
CA SER A 50 -12.68 7.22 -1.62
C SER A 50 -11.44 6.32 -1.61
N LEU A 51 -11.50 5.21 -0.87
CA LEU A 51 -10.42 4.23 -0.82
C LEU A 51 -10.06 3.68 -2.21
N SER A 52 -11.05 3.58 -3.12
CA SER A 52 -10.81 3.18 -4.51
C SER A 52 -9.90 4.17 -5.22
N HIS A 53 -10.13 5.48 -5.03
CA HIS A 53 -9.32 6.50 -5.65
C HIS A 53 -7.93 6.59 -5.01
N VAL A 54 -7.83 6.42 -3.69
CA VAL A 54 -6.53 6.26 -3.00
C VAL A 54 -5.71 5.14 -3.63
N HIS A 55 -6.33 3.99 -3.91
CA HIS A 55 -5.67 2.87 -4.59
C HIS A 55 -5.26 3.21 -6.03
N GLU A 56 -6.12 3.89 -6.80
CA GLU A 56 -5.79 4.36 -8.15
C GLU A 56 -4.54 5.27 -8.14
N VAL A 57 -4.50 6.25 -7.25
CA VAL A 57 -3.36 7.17 -7.11
C VAL A 57 -2.07 6.44 -6.73
N VAL A 58 -2.15 5.46 -5.83
CA VAL A 58 -0.99 4.63 -5.45
C VAL A 58 -0.48 3.83 -6.66
N VAL A 59 -1.37 3.16 -7.39
CA VAL A 59 -1.00 2.37 -8.58
C VAL A 59 -0.43 3.25 -9.68
N GLU A 60 -1.04 4.41 -9.95
CA GLU A 60 -0.55 5.39 -10.92
C GLU A 60 0.86 5.87 -10.54
N LYS A 61 1.08 6.18 -9.26
CA LYS A 61 2.39 6.62 -8.80
C LYS A 61 3.45 5.53 -8.97
N ILE A 62 3.13 4.29 -8.64
CA ILE A 62 4.04 3.15 -8.83
C ILE A 62 4.35 2.95 -10.32
N TYR A 63 3.33 3.02 -11.18
CA TYR A 63 3.50 2.94 -12.63
C TYR A 63 4.47 4.02 -13.14
N GLN A 64 4.29 5.27 -12.71
CA GLN A 64 5.19 6.38 -13.08
C GLN A 64 6.62 6.12 -12.62
N LEU A 65 6.83 5.70 -11.37
CA LEU A 65 8.17 5.41 -10.86
C LEU A 65 8.83 4.24 -11.61
N LEU A 66 8.08 3.16 -11.90
CA LEU A 66 8.61 2.04 -12.68
C LEU A 66 9.04 2.46 -14.09
N MET A 67 8.37 3.44 -14.69
CA MET A 67 8.67 3.94 -16.03
C MET A 67 9.80 4.98 -16.06
N GLU A 68 9.86 5.85 -15.05
CA GLU A 68 10.62 7.11 -15.12
C GLU A 68 11.71 7.23 -14.05
N ASP A 69 11.59 6.55 -12.91
CA ASP A 69 12.49 6.68 -11.76
C ASP A 69 12.54 5.40 -10.91
N PHE A 70 13.29 4.42 -11.41
CA PHE A 70 13.39 3.10 -10.78
C PHE A 70 14.13 3.14 -9.42
N ASP A 71 15.07 4.07 -9.23
CA ASP A 71 15.80 4.20 -7.97
C ASP A 71 14.87 4.68 -6.85
N THR A 72 14.01 5.65 -7.14
CA THR A 72 12.99 6.11 -6.21
C THR A 72 11.93 5.03 -5.94
N TYR A 73 11.56 4.23 -6.96
CA TYR A 73 10.72 3.04 -6.76
C TYR A 73 11.34 2.05 -5.77
N LEU A 74 12.62 1.70 -5.92
CA LEU A 74 13.31 0.81 -4.98
C LEU A 74 13.33 1.40 -3.57
N ASN A 75 13.63 2.69 -3.43
CA ASN A 75 13.62 3.38 -2.15
C ASN A 75 12.23 3.32 -1.48
N LEU A 76 11.16 3.51 -2.25
CA LEU A 76 9.78 3.41 -1.77
C LEU A 76 9.48 2.01 -1.18
N LEU A 77 9.90 0.95 -1.86
CA LEU A 77 9.70 -0.42 -1.38
C LEU A 77 10.43 -0.68 -0.06
N TYR A 78 11.66 -0.18 0.09
CA TYR A 78 12.41 -0.29 1.34
C TYR A 78 11.76 0.46 2.50
N VAL A 79 11.28 1.68 2.26
CA VAL A 79 10.58 2.49 3.28
C VAL A 79 9.27 1.84 3.74
N ILE A 80 8.51 1.27 2.80
CA ILE A 80 7.25 0.58 3.09
C ILE A 80 7.49 -0.82 3.68
N ASP A 81 8.72 -1.32 3.62
CA ASP A 81 9.10 -2.65 4.10
C ASP A 81 8.38 -3.76 3.31
N VAL A 82 8.36 -3.62 1.98
CA VAL A 82 7.89 -4.68 1.07
C VAL A 82 9.02 -5.70 0.91
N ARG A 83 8.77 -6.97 1.21
CA ARG A 83 9.80 -8.00 1.17
C ARG A 83 10.15 -8.34 -0.28
N GLU A 84 11.44 -8.51 -0.56
CA GLU A 84 11.93 -8.92 -1.88
C GLU A 84 11.33 -10.25 -2.37
N MET A 85 11.03 -11.17 -1.44
CA MET A 85 10.36 -12.43 -1.77
C MET A 85 8.95 -12.22 -2.32
N ASP A 86 8.21 -11.24 -1.80
CA ASP A 86 6.86 -10.91 -2.28
C ASP A 86 6.94 -10.26 -3.67
N LEU A 87 8.00 -9.48 -3.94
CA LEU A 87 8.26 -8.88 -5.24
C LEU A 87 8.64 -9.92 -6.31
N LYS A 88 9.31 -11.01 -5.95
CA LYS A 88 9.60 -12.11 -6.90
C LYS A 88 8.35 -12.84 -7.37
N ALA A 89 7.25 -12.72 -6.64
CA ALA A 89 5.95 -13.24 -7.05
C ALA A 89 5.17 -12.25 -7.93
N VAL A 90 5.68 -11.03 -8.13
CA VAL A 90 5.12 -10.09 -9.11
C VAL A 90 5.44 -10.63 -10.49
N ASP A 91 4.39 -11.03 -11.20
CA ASP A 91 4.47 -11.65 -12.52
C ASP A 91 3.40 -11.07 -13.43
N GLY A 92 3.69 -11.02 -14.72
CA GLY A 92 2.78 -10.45 -15.70
C GLY A 92 3.51 -9.90 -16.92
N PRO A 93 2.78 -9.70 -18.01
CA PRO A 93 3.37 -9.36 -19.30
C PRO A 93 3.78 -7.89 -19.42
N ASP A 94 3.26 -7.02 -18.55
CA ASP A 94 3.42 -5.57 -18.68
C ASP A 94 3.54 -4.84 -17.33
N ILE A 95 4.04 -3.60 -17.43
CA ILE A 95 4.27 -2.70 -16.31
C ILE A 95 2.98 -2.26 -15.61
N VAL A 96 1.84 -2.25 -16.31
CA VAL A 96 0.53 -1.94 -15.74
C VAL A 96 0.11 -3.01 -14.74
N THR A 97 0.35 -4.27 -15.10
CA THR A 97 0.09 -5.43 -14.25
C THR A 97 1.04 -5.43 -13.05
N ALA A 98 2.32 -5.16 -13.26
CA ALA A 98 3.31 -5.02 -12.19
C ALA A 98 2.92 -3.93 -11.19
N ALA A 99 2.56 -2.73 -11.66
CA ALA A 99 2.15 -1.62 -10.80
C ALA A 99 0.93 -1.94 -9.94
N LYS A 100 -0.05 -2.68 -10.47
CA LYS A 100 -1.23 -3.14 -9.71
C LYS A 100 -0.86 -4.13 -8.61
N GLN A 101 -0.01 -5.12 -8.92
CA GLN A 101 0.41 -6.13 -7.95
C GLN A 101 1.27 -5.53 -6.84
N VAL A 102 2.21 -4.64 -7.19
CA VAL A 102 3.01 -3.92 -6.21
C VAL A 102 2.14 -2.95 -5.39
N GLY A 103 1.17 -2.30 -6.02
CA GLY A 103 0.17 -1.49 -5.33
C GLY A 103 -0.56 -2.28 -4.26
N PHE A 104 -1.01 -3.50 -4.58
CA PHE A 104 -1.58 -4.41 -3.58
C PHE A 104 -0.61 -4.70 -2.42
N LEU A 105 0.65 -5.05 -2.72
CA LEU A 105 1.65 -5.34 -1.68
C LEU A 105 1.86 -4.15 -0.73
N ILE A 106 1.94 -2.94 -1.29
CA ILE A 106 2.05 -1.70 -0.51
C ILE A 106 0.82 -1.51 0.39
N LEU A 107 -0.39 -1.61 -0.15
CA LEU A 107 -1.61 -1.48 0.64
C LEU A 107 -1.69 -2.51 1.77
N GLN A 108 -1.29 -3.76 1.49
CA GLN A 108 -1.23 -4.81 2.49
C GLN A 108 -0.23 -4.47 3.60
N ARG A 109 0.99 -4.03 3.28
CA ARG A 109 1.99 -3.64 4.30
C ARG A 109 1.53 -2.47 5.16
N THR A 110 0.95 -1.43 4.56
CA THR A 110 0.40 -0.30 5.29
C THR A 110 -0.73 -0.74 6.23
N TYR A 111 -1.64 -1.61 5.77
CA TYR A 111 -2.68 -2.19 6.61
C TYR A 111 -2.09 -2.95 7.80
N GLN A 112 -1.13 -3.83 7.55
CA GLN A 112 -0.51 -4.66 8.58
C GLN A 112 0.12 -3.79 9.68
N LYS A 113 0.84 -2.73 9.30
CA LYS A 113 1.40 -1.76 10.25
C LYS A 113 0.34 -1.11 11.13
N LEU A 114 -0.80 -0.72 10.56
CA LEU A 114 -1.92 -0.17 11.33
C LEU A 114 -2.56 -1.21 12.25
N TRP A 115 -2.71 -2.45 11.77
CA TRP A 115 -3.25 -3.55 12.55
C TRP A 115 -2.37 -3.83 13.78
N TYR A 116 -1.05 -3.93 13.59
CA TYR A 116 -0.09 -4.07 14.68
C TYR A 116 -0.15 -2.88 15.65
N LYS A 117 -0.15 -1.65 15.12
CA LYS A 117 -0.25 -0.44 15.95
C LYS A 117 -1.52 -0.43 16.79
N LYS A 118 -2.68 -0.75 16.23
CA LYS A 118 -3.96 -0.73 16.99
C LYS A 118 -4.11 -1.91 17.96
N ARG A 119 -3.33 -2.97 17.81
CA ARG A 119 -3.40 -4.16 18.66
C ARG A 119 -2.37 -4.16 19.80
N TYR A 120 -1.22 -3.53 19.60
CA TYR A 120 -0.10 -3.58 20.55
C TYR A 120 0.39 -2.20 21.03
N ALA A 121 -0.17 -1.09 20.54
CA ALA A 121 0.07 0.24 21.08
C ALA A 121 -0.97 0.64 22.13
#